data_AF-A0A957SD83-F1
#
_entry.id   AF-A0A957SD83-F1
#
_cell.length_a   1.000
_cell.length_b   1.000
_cell.length_c   1.000
_cell.angle_alpha   90.00
_cell.angle_beta   90.00
_cell.angle_gamma   90.00
#
_symmetry.space_group_name_H-M   'P 1'
#
loop_
_entity.id
_entity.type
_entity.pdbx_description
1 polymer ?
#
loop_
_entity_poly.entity_id
_entity_poly.type
_entity_poly.pdbx_seq_one_letter_code
_entity_poly.pdbx_strand_id
1 'polypeptide(L)'
;TYPPEYYPQLCRVALLHDADIVIGSRMAGADSQMPRVRWLGNLIFARLVSLISAERITDSASGQRVFKKSILERLYPLPDGLNLTPVMSTRALHEKLKMVEAPIPYSERAGRSKLSVVRDGIRFAQSIVWTALHYNPVRPLGLVGLFCVALAFLIGLGLIGARLSGINSVSPLGAFTLFAAMVLGVAGVSILALGMSFNYFVALFHKSPVRQGLWGRPLFKQRLDRHFGWMGITVFALGVGLSLTSLLLGLRGWEVSRLWIYYLASAGFSIIGIQLAIAWVQMQVLDTLRIRHELVAEDMLGKEHAPVRGHMAGKAAPATAK
;
A
#
# COMPACT_ATOMS: atom_id res chain seq x y z
N THR A 1 15.00 -13.97 -29.53
CA THR A 1 13.59 -13.83 -29.92
C THR A 1 12.75 -14.81 -29.12
N TYR A 2 11.42 -14.64 -29.08
CA TYR A 2 10.52 -15.61 -28.45
C TYR A 2 10.41 -16.88 -29.31
N PRO A 3 10.49 -18.08 -28.71
CA PRO A 3 10.39 -19.35 -29.44
C PRO A 3 8.91 -19.77 -29.60
N PRO A 4 8.29 -19.64 -30.79
CA PRO A 4 6.88 -20.01 -31.01
C PRO A 4 6.60 -21.49 -30.73
N GLU A 5 7.60 -22.36 -30.89
CA GLU A 5 7.53 -23.80 -30.63
C GLU A 5 7.20 -24.16 -29.17
N TYR A 6 7.29 -23.20 -28.25
CA TYR A 6 6.90 -23.38 -26.84
C TYR A 6 5.41 -23.16 -26.57
N TYR A 7 4.62 -22.63 -27.51
CA TYR A 7 3.16 -22.44 -27.30
C TYR A 7 2.43 -23.74 -26.92
N PRO A 8 2.69 -24.92 -27.55
CA PRO A 8 2.11 -26.19 -27.11
C PRO A 8 2.41 -26.53 -25.64
N GLN A 9 3.61 -26.22 -25.15
CA GLN A 9 3.94 -26.39 -23.73
C GLN A 9 3.14 -25.45 -22.85
N LEU A 10 3.01 -24.17 -23.23
CA LEU A 10 2.20 -23.20 -22.48
C LEU A 10 0.73 -23.64 -22.40
N CYS A 11 0.16 -24.13 -23.50
CA CYS A 11 -1.19 -24.70 -23.52
C CYS A 11 -1.30 -25.94 -22.62
N ARG A 12 -0.30 -26.83 -22.63
CA ARG A 12 -0.27 -27.99 -21.73
C ARG A 12 -0.25 -27.59 -20.27
N VAL A 13 0.59 -26.62 -19.89
CA VAL A 13 0.64 -26.05 -18.53
C VAL A 13 -0.70 -25.43 -18.16
N ALA A 14 -1.35 -24.72 -19.09
CA ALA A 14 -2.67 -24.12 -18.86
C ALA A 14 -3.73 -25.17 -18.53
N LEU A 15 -3.74 -26.28 -19.27
CA LEU A 15 -4.68 -27.39 -19.05
C LEU A 15 -4.36 -28.17 -17.76
N LEU A 16 -3.08 -28.52 -17.54
CA LEU A 16 -2.65 -29.30 -16.37
C LEU A 16 -2.92 -28.58 -15.05
N HIS A 17 -2.70 -27.27 -15.02
CA HIS A 17 -2.91 -26.47 -13.82
C HIS A 17 -4.27 -25.79 -13.79
N ASP A 18 -5.15 -26.03 -14.76
CA ASP A 18 -6.39 -25.26 -14.94
C ASP A 18 -6.15 -23.73 -14.80
N ALA A 19 -5.05 -23.25 -15.39
CA ALA A 19 -4.62 -21.86 -15.26
C ALA A 19 -5.46 -20.94 -16.16
N ASP A 20 -5.82 -19.78 -15.64
CA ASP A 20 -6.53 -18.74 -16.39
C ASP A 20 -5.59 -18.02 -17.37
N ILE A 21 -4.33 -17.86 -16.96
CA ILE A 21 -3.27 -17.24 -17.74
C ILE A 21 -1.93 -17.93 -17.46
N VAL A 22 -1.21 -18.27 -18.54
CA VAL A 22 0.14 -18.82 -18.50
C VAL A 22 1.09 -17.85 -19.16
N ILE A 23 2.18 -17.51 -18.46
CA ILE A 23 3.24 -16.64 -18.95
C ILE A 23 4.47 -17.49 -19.27
N GLY A 24 4.99 -17.38 -20.49
CA GLY A 24 6.31 -17.90 -20.82
C GLY A 24 7.39 -17.06 -20.15
N SER A 25 7.93 -17.49 -19.01
CA SER A 25 8.94 -16.76 -18.26
C SER A 25 10.34 -17.00 -18.80
N ARG A 26 11.04 -15.92 -19.15
CA ARG A 26 12.44 -15.93 -19.60
C ARG A 26 13.43 -15.90 -18.41
N MET A 27 12.90 -15.89 -17.19
CA MET A 27 13.65 -15.79 -15.93
C MET A 27 13.47 -17.02 -15.01
N ALA A 28 12.58 -17.95 -15.37
CA ALA A 28 12.25 -19.12 -14.56
C ALA A 28 13.18 -20.34 -14.77
N GLY A 29 14.40 -20.14 -15.28
CA GLY A 29 15.45 -21.18 -15.31
C GLY A 29 15.78 -21.81 -16.66
N ALA A 30 15.21 -21.32 -17.77
CA ALA A 30 15.65 -21.70 -19.12
C ALA A 30 16.82 -20.81 -19.60
N ASP A 31 17.56 -21.27 -20.61
CA ASP A 31 18.70 -20.53 -21.17
C ASP A 31 18.25 -19.18 -21.76
N SER A 32 18.81 -18.09 -21.22
CA SER A 32 18.33 -16.73 -21.44
C SER A 32 19.51 -15.81 -21.73
N GLN A 33 19.68 -15.47 -23.00
CA GLN A 33 20.68 -14.53 -23.50
C GLN A 33 20.20 -13.09 -23.35
N MET A 34 19.46 -12.79 -22.28
CA MET A 34 18.92 -11.46 -22.04
C MET A 34 20.05 -10.51 -21.58
N PRO A 35 20.22 -9.32 -22.19
CA PRO A 35 21.20 -8.36 -21.72
C PRO A 35 20.95 -7.97 -20.27
N ARG A 36 22.04 -7.83 -19.49
CA ARG A 36 22.00 -7.58 -18.04
C ARG A 36 21.10 -6.41 -17.64
N VAL A 37 21.08 -5.33 -18.43
CA VAL A 37 20.23 -4.16 -18.17
C VAL A 37 18.74 -4.51 -18.26
N ARG A 38 18.33 -5.30 -19.27
CA ARG A 38 16.93 -5.75 -19.41
C ARG A 38 16.57 -6.77 -18.34
N TRP A 39 17.50 -7.66 -18.01
CA TRP A 39 17.32 -8.62 -16.93
C TRP A 39 17.09 -7.91 -15.59
N LEU A 40 17.92 -6.91 -15.26
CA LEU A 40 17.77 -6.12 -14.04
C LEU A 40 16.45 -5.33 -14.03
N GLY A 41 16.11 -4.67 -15.15
CA GLY A 41 14.83 -3.96 -15.27
C GLY A 41 13.63 -4.88 -15.06
N ASN A 42 13.63 -6.06 -15.68
CA ASN A 42 12.55 -7.02 -15.50
C ASN A 42 12.51 -7.59 -14.09
N LEU A 43 13.66 -7.81 -13.44
CA LEU A 43 13.73 -8.21 -12.04
C LEU A 43 13.07 -7.14 -11.14
N ILE A 44 13.37 -5.86 -11.36
CA ILE A 44 12.75 -4.76 -10.62
C ILE A 44 11.23 -4.73 -10.84
N PHE A 45 10.77 -4.83 -12.10
CA PHE A 45 9.33 -4.82 -12.40
C PHE A 45 8.61 -6.05 -11.84
N ALA A 46 9.19 -7.23 -11.97
CA ALA A 46 8.63 -8.47 -11.43
C ALA A 46 8.53 -8.39 -9.90
N ARG A 47 9.55 -7.84 -9.22
CA ARG A 47 9.51 -7.60 -7.76
C ARG A 47 8.46 -6.57 -7.38
N LEU A 48 8.32 -5.49 -8.14
CA LEU A 48 7.31 -4.45 -7.91
C LEU A 48 5.89 -5.03 -8.03
N VAL A 49 5.61 -5.75 -9.12
CA VAL A 49 4.33 -6.44 -9.31
C VAL A 49 4.10 -7.45 -8.20
N SER A 50 5.12 -8.23 -7.83
CA SER A 50 4.99 -9.24 -6.78
C SER A 50 4.68 -8.64 -5.42
N LEU A 51 5.34 -7.54 -5.06
CA LEU A 51 5.12 -6.84 -3.80
C LEU A 51 3.69 -6.27 -3.72
N ILE A 52 3.22 -5.66 -4.80
CA ILE A 52 1.91 -5.01 -4.86
C ILE A 52 0.77 -6.04 -4.86
N SER A 53 0.93 -7.12 -5.62
CA SER A 53 -0.09 -8.16 -5.76
C SER A 53 -0.07 -9.18 -4.61
N ALA A 54 1.05 -9.29 -3.90
CA ALA A 54 1.38 -10.36 -2.94
C ALA A 54 1.43 -11.76 -3.57
N GLU A 55 1.69 -11.85 -4.87
CA GLU A 55 1.89 -13.09 -5.60
C GLU A 55 3.25 -13.06 -6.30
N ARG A 56 3.97 -14.19 -6.31
CA ARG A 56 5.31 -14.21 -6.89
C ARG A 56 5.24 -14.30 -8.41
N ILE A 57 5.83 -13.32 -9.10
CA ILE A 57 6.09 -13.33 -10.54
C ILE A 57 7.59 -13.20 -10.78
N THR A 58 8.09 -13.92 -11.78
CA THR A 58 9.48 -13.86 -12.23
C THR A 58 9.65 -13.05 -13.51
N ASP A 59 8.64 -12.96 -14.40
CA ASP A 59 8.73 -12.22 -15.65
C ASP A 59 7.45 -11.42 -15.98
N SER A 60 7.38 -10.18 -15.51
CA SER A 60 6.23 -9.30 -15.78
C SER A 60 6.17 -8.78 -17.22
N ALA A 61 7.31 -8.72 -17.91
CA ALA A 61 7.42 -8.10 -19.23
C ALA A 61 7.38 -9.11 -20.38
N SER A 62 7.15 -10.40 -20.10
CA SER A 62 7.04 -11.40 -21.15
C SER A 62 5.77 -11.21 -21.99
N GLY A 63 5.95 -11.20 -23.31
CA GLY A 63 4.87 -11.11 -24.29
C GLY A 63 4.31 -12.45 -24.73
N GLN A 64 5.03 -13.56 -24.52
CA GLN A 64 4.54 -14.90 -24.87
C GLN A 64 3.63 -15.42 -23.77
N ARG A 65 2.32 -15.41 -24.04
CA ARG A 65 1.27 -15.72 -23.06
C ARG A 65 0.15 -16.52 -23.69
N VAL A 66 -0.50 -17.37 -22.90
CA VAL A 66 -1.74 -18.08 -23.25
C VAL A 66 -2.75 -17.78 -22.16
N PHE A 67 -4.00 -17.50 -22.52
CA PHE A 67 -5.06 -17.25 -21.55
C PHE A 67 -6.42 -17.74 -22.04
N LYS A 68 -7.33 -18.02 -21.11
CA LYS A 68 -8.71 -18.43 -21.43
C LYS A 68 -9.48 -17.25 -22.04
N LYS A 69 -10.30 -17.48 -23.07
CA LYS A 69 -11.15 -16.44 -23.64
C LYS A 69 -12.14 -15.86 -22.61
N SER A 70 -12.61 -16.69 -21.69
CA SER A 70 -13.58 -16.31 -20.65
C SER A 70 -13.09 -15.24 -19.68
N ILE A 71 -11.77 -15.04 -19.55
CA ILE A 71 -11.22 -14.03 -18.63
C ILE A 71 -11.04 -12.66 -19.29
N LEU A 72 -11.32 -12.53 -20.58
CA LEU A 72 -11.06 -11.31 -21.35
C LEU A 72 -11.88 -10.13 -20.83
N GLU A 73 -13.15 -10.35 -20.52
CA GLU A 73 -14.06 -9.33 -19.96
C GLU A 73 -13.56 -8.78 -18.62
N ARG A 74 -12.84 -9.60 -17.85
CA ARG A 74 -12.24 -9.21 -16.56
C ARG A 74 -10.89 -8.52 -16.72
N LEU A 75 -10.21 -8.76 -17.84
CA LEU A 75 -8.91 -8.18 -18.14
C LEU A 75 -8.99 -6.86 -18.91
N TYR A 76 -10.06 -6.59 -19.65
CA TYR A 76 -10.20 -5.34 -20.41
C TYR A 76 -10.67 -4.18 -19.52
N PRO A 77 -10.34 -2.91 -19.86
CA PRO A 77 -9.53 -2.48 -21.01
C PRO A 77 -8.02 -2.54 -20.77
N LEU A 78 -7.25 -3.09 -21.71
CA LEU A 78 -5.79 -3.12 -21.66
C LEU A 78 -5.21 -1.95 -22.47
N PRO A 79 -4.02 -1.42 -22.11
CA PRO A 79 -3.39 -0.35 -22.86
C PRO A 79 -2.77 -0.86 -24.17
N ASP A 80 -2.76 -0.03 -25.21
CA ASP A 80 -2.22 -0.39 -26.53
C ASP A 80 -0.69 -0.24 -26.66
N GLY A 81 -0.02 0.05 -25.53
CA GLY A 81 1.42 0.29 -25.49
C GLY A 81 2.24 -0.90 -25.03
N LEU A 82 3.56 -0.68 -24.95
CA LEU A 82 4.51 -1.66 -24.39
C LEU A 82 4.19 -2.05 -22.93
N ASN A 83 3.41 -1.24 -22.22
CA ASN A 83 2.92 -1.50 -20.87
C ASN A 83 1.75 -2.50 -20.79
N LEU A 84 1.27 -3.05 -21.92
CA LEU A 84 0.21 -4.05 -21.96
C LEU A 84 0.50 -5.26 -21.05
N THR A 85 1.72 -5.82 -21.13
CA THR A 85 2.09 -7.04 -20.39
C THR A 85 2.12 -6.85 -18.87
N PRO A 86 2.79 -5.81 -18.31
CA PRO A 86 2.76 -5.60 -16.86
C PRO A 86 1.36 -5.21 -16.35
N VAL A 87 0.57 -4.45 -17.12
CA VAL A 87 -0.82 -4.11 -16.72
C VAL A 87 -1.70 -5.35 -16.71
N MET A 88 -1.63 -6.19 -17.74
CA MET A 88 -2.36 -7.45 -17.79
C MET A 88 -1.99 -8.37 -16.62
N SER A 89 -0.70 -8.50 -16.28
CA SER A 89 -0.28 -9.29 -15.12
C SER A 89 -0.81 -8.72 -13.82
N THR A 90 -0.65 -7.41 -13.62
CA THR A 90 -1.09 -6.74 -12.39
C THR A 90 -2.60 -6.89 -12.22
N ARG A 91 -3.39 -6.70 -13.28
CA ARG A 91 -4.84 -6.85 -13.26
C ARG A 91 -5.26 -8.29 -13.00
N ALA A 92 -4.68 -9.26 -13.71
CA ALA A 92 -4.98 -10.68 -13.52
C ALA A 92 -4.82 -11.11 -12.06
N LEU A 93 -3.74 -10.67 -11.40
CA LEU A 93 -3.51 -10.98 -9.99
C LEU A 93 -4.50 -10.29 -9.04
N HIS A 94 -4.90 -9.05 -9.32
CA HIS A 94 -5.92 -8.37 -8.52
C HIS A 94 -7.31 -9.01 -8.68
N GLU A 95 -7.62 -9.47 -9.89
CA GLU A 95 -8.80 -10.27 -10.21
C GLU A 95 -8.72 -11.71 -9.66
N LYS A 96 -7.64 -12.09 -8.96
CA LYS A 96 -7.43 -13.44 -8.43
C LYS A 96 -7.51 -14.52 -9.50
N LEU A 97 -7.12 -14.20 -10.73
CA LEU A 97 -7.00 -15.17 -11.81
C LEU A 97 -5.80 -16.09 -11.54
N LYS A 98 -5.96 -17.37 -11.82
CA LYS A 98 -4.89 -18.36 -11.64
C LYS A 98 -3.80 -18.15 -12.69
N MET A 99 -2.72 -17.51 -12.28
CA MET A 99 -1.57 -17.22 -13.13
C MET A 99 -0.42 -18.20 -12.86
N VAL A 100 0.13 -18.79 -13.92
CA VAL A 100 1.26 -19.73 -13.83
C VAL A 100 2.37 -19.31 -14.78
N GLU A 101 3.62 -19.48 -14.37
CA GLU A 101 4.79 -19.22 -15.21
C GLU A 101 5.39 -20.54 -15.71
N ALA A 102 5.63 -20.63 -17.03
CA ALA A 102 6.32 -21.74 -17.66
C ALA A 102 7.68 -21.26 -18.21
N PRO A 103 8.80 -21.94 -17.91
CA PRO A 103 10.11 -21.50 -18.39
C PRO A 103 10.21 -21.62 -19.92
N ILE A 104 10.73 -20.57 -20.57
CA ILE A 104 11.01 -20.54 -22.02
C ILE A 104 12.43 -20.01 -22.28
N PRO A 105 13.16 -20.55 -23.28
CA PRO A 105 14.44 -19.99 -23.66
C PRO A 105 14.27 -18.63 -24.33
N TYR A 106 15.31 -17.80 -24.24
CA TYR A 106 15.32 -16.48 -24.85
C TYR A 106 16.66 -16.20 -25.53
N SER A 107 16.64 -16.05 -26.84
CA SER A 107 17.79 -15.54 -27.59
C SER A 107 17.78 -14.01 -27.66
N GLU A 108 18.94 -13.35 -27.72
CA GLU A 108 18.95 -11.94 -28.09
C GLU A 108 18.50 -11.78 -29.56
N ARG A 109 17.73 -10.73 -29.87
CA ARG A 109 17.33 -10.46 -31.25
C ARG A 109 18.52 -9.90 -32.04
N ALA A 110 18.64 -10.26 -33.31
CA ALA A 110 19.51 -9.52 -34.23
C ALA A 110 18.92 -8.12 -34.50
N GLY A 111 19.70 -7.05 -34.28
CA GLY A 111 19.33 -5.66 -34.58
C GLY A 111 19.21 -4.73 -33.36
N ARG A 112 19.40 -3.41 -33.57
CA ARG A 112 19.39 -2.41 -32.50
C ARG A 112 18.01 -2.29 -31.85
N SER A 113 17.94 -2.36 -30.52
CA SER A 113 16.72 -2.12 -29.74
C SER A 113 16.18 -0.71 -30.02
N LYS A 114 14.91 -0.58 -30.44
CA LYS A 114 14.22 0.72 -30.51
C LYS A 114 13.72 1.20 -29.14
N LEU A 115 13.90 0.37 -28.10
CA LEU A 115 13.41 0.62 -26.74
C LEU A 115 14.41 1.50 -25.99
N SER A 116 13.94 2.62 -25.43
CA SER A 116 14.73 3.46 -24.53
C SER A 116 14.58 2.92 -23.12
N VAL A 117 15.68 2.39 -22.56
CA VAL A 117 15.68 1.74 -21.24
C VAL A 117 15.08 2.65 -20.16
N VAL A 118 15.44 3.94 -20.17
CA VAL A 118 14.98 4.89 -19.15
C VAL A 118 13.54 5.33 -19.43
N ARG A 119 13.24 5.82 -20.63
CA ARG A 119 11.91 6.36 -20.95
C ARG A 119 10.82 5.29 -20.88
N ASP A 120 11.06 4.14 -21.51
CA ASP A 120 10.09 3.04 -21.51
C ASP A 120 10.05 2.33 -20.16
N GLY A 121 11.18 2.27 -19.45
CA GLY A 121 11.23 1.75 -18.09
C GLY A 121 10.40 2.57 -17.10
N ILE A 122 10.47 3.91 -17.16
CA ILE A 122 9.63 4.80 -16.35
C ILE A 122 8.15 4.59 -16.69
N ARG A 123 7.80 4.53 -17.99
CA ARG A 123 6.43 4.26 -18.43
C ARG A 123 5.91 2.92 -17.88
N PHE A 124 6.75 1.89 -17.82
CA PHE A 124 6.39 0.59 -17.25
C PHE A 124 6.14 0.66 -15.76
N ALA A 125 7.08 1.25 -15.01
CA ALA A 125 6.95 1.45 -13.57
C ALA A 125 5.67 2.24 -13.24
N GLN A 126 5.44 3.35 -13.93
CA GLN A 126 4.23 4.16 -13.77
C GLN A 126 2.97 3.35 -14.05
N SER A 127 2.95 2.55 -15.13
CA SER A 127 1.78 1.73 -15.46
C SER A 127 1.47 0.69 -14.39
N ILE A 128 2.50 0.05 -13.81
CA ILE A 128 2.35 -0.90 -12.70
C ILE A 128 1.79 -0.19 -11.47
N VAL A 129 2.40 0.92 -11.06
CA VAL A 129 2.00 1.69 -9.87
C VAL A 129 0.59 2.26 -10.03
N TRP A 130 0.26 2.84 -11.17
CA TRP A 130 -1.09 3.36 -11.41
C TRP A 130 -2.11 2.23 -11.43
N THR A 131 -1.84 1.11 -12.10
CA THR A 131 -2.75 -0.05 -12.07
C THR A 131 -2.95 -0.52 -10.63
N ALA A 132 -1.88 -0.63 -9.85
CA ALA A 132 -1.96 -0.97 -8.43
C ALA A 132 -2.84 0.00 -7.63
N LEU A 133 -2.68 1.31 -7.82
CA LEU A 133 -3.46 2.34 -7.14
C LEU A 133 -4.95 2.29 -7.50
N HIS A 134 -5.30 1.89 -8.72
CA HIS A 134 -6.71 1.73 -9.11
C HIS A 134 -7.38 0.53 -8.43
N TYR A 135 -6.66 -0.58 -8.23
CA TYR A 135 -7.23 -1.81 -7.66
C TYR A 135 -7.10 -1.90 -6.14
N ASN A 136 -5.92 -1.59 -5.60
CA ASN A 136 -5.61 -1.67 -4.19
C ASN A 136 -4.61 -0.58 -3.78
N PRO A 137 -5.08 0.67 -3.62
CA PRO A 137 -4.22 1.81 -3.28
C PRO A 137 -3.62 1.71 -1.88
N VAL A 138 -4.27 0.97 -0.96
CA VAL A 138 -3.80 0.78 0.42
C VAL A 138 -2.44 0.11 0.45
N ARG A 139 -2.16 -0.84 -0.44
CA ARG A 139 -0.88 -1.56 -0.44
C ARG A 139 0.32 -0.69 -0.82
N PRO A 140 0.40 -0.10 -2.02
CA PRO A 140 1.56 0.69 -2.41
C PRO A 140 1.74 1.91 -1.50
N LEU A 141 0.65 2.64 -1.18
CA LEU A 141 0.73 3.79 -0.27
C LEU A 141 1.06 3.33 1.16
N GLY A 142 0.43 2.25 1.62
CA GLY A 142 0.67 1.69 2.93
C GLY A 142 2.13 1.29 3.15
N LEU A 143 2.75 0.62 2.16
CA LEU A 143 4.16 0.21 2.23
C LEU A 143 5.10 1.41 2.26
N VAL A 144 4.86 2.43 1.42
CA VAL A 144 5.65 3.66 1.42
C VAL A 144 5.50 4.41 2.75
N GLY A 145 4.26 4.56 3.23
CA GLY A 145 3.98 5.22 4.49
C GLY A 145 4.63 4.50 5.68
N LEU A 146 4.55 3.16 5.73
CA LEU A 146 5.19 2.36 6.77
C LEU A 146 6.72 2.47 6.73
N PHE A 147 7.32 2.48 5.53
CA PHE A 147 8.75 2.70 5.37
C PHE A 147 9.18 4.07 5.90
N CYS A 148 8.46 5.14 5.55
CA CYS A 148 8.73 6.49 6.04
C CYS A 148 8.62 6.58 7.58
N VAL A 149 7.57 6.00 8.16
CA VAL A 149 7.39 5.96 9.63
C VAL A 149 8.50 5.16 10.30
N ALA A 150 8.86 3.99 9.76
CA ALA A 150 9.94 3.16 10.30
C ALA A 150 11.28 3.90 10.26
N LEU A 151 11.59 4.58 9.16
CA LEU A 151 12.81 5.37 9.03
C LEU A 151 12.81 6.55 10.00
N ALA A 152 11.70 7.28 10.12
CA ALA A 152 11.55 8.36 11.09
C ALA A 152 11.74 7.86 12.53
N PHE A 153 11.20 6.69 12.86
CA PHE A 153 11.35 6.05 14.17
C PHE A 153 12.81 5.69 14.45
N LEU A 154 13.53 5.08 13.50
CA LEU A 154 14.95 4.76 13.63
C LEU A 154 15.80 6.01 13.86
N ILE A 155 15.55 7.08 13.10
CA ILE A 155 16.25 8.37 13.31
C ILE A 155 15.90 8.93 14.70
N GLY A 156 14.62 8.88 15.09
CA GLY A 156 14.16 9.30 16.41
C GLY A 156 14.86 8.57 17.56
N LEU A 157 15.04 7.25 17.46
CA LEU A 157 15.81 6.47 18.42
C LEU A 157 17.28 6.93 18.51
N GLY A 158 17.91 7.21 17.36
CA GLY A 158 19.26 7.76 17.33
C GLY A 158 19.37 9.12 18.01
N LEU A 159 18.37 9.99 17.83
CA LEU A 159 18.30 11.31 18.47
C LEU A 159 18.09 11.22 19.99
N ILE A 160 17.25 10.28 20.44
CA ILE A 160 17.07 9.98 21.87
C ILE A 160 18.38 9.45 22.45
N GLY A 161 19.07 8.54 21.75
CA GLY A 161 20.39 8.04 22.15
C GLY A 161 21.42 9.17 22.28
N ALA A 162 21.49 10.08 21.29
CA ALA A 162 22.35 11.25 21.33
C ALA A 162 22.05 12.15 22.55
N ARG A 163 20.77 12.30 22.89
CA ARG A 163 20.35 13.06 24.07
C ARG A 163 20.82 12.40 25.38
N LEU A 164 20.69 11.09 25.49
CA LEU A 164 21.13 10.31 26.65
C LEU A 164 22.65 10.32 26.82
N SER A 165 23.42 10.42 25.73
CA SER A 165 24.88 10.57 25.75
C SER A 165 25.36 11.97 26.19
N GLY A 166 24.46 12.86 26.61
CA GLY A 166 24.81 14.19 27.14
C GLY A 166 24.97 15.28 26.07
N ILE A 167 24.61 15.01 24.81
CA ILE A 167 24.63 16.03 23.76
C ILE A 167 23.47 17.01 24.00
N ASN A 168 23.84 18.24 24.35
CA ASN A 168 22.90 19.31 24.69
C ASN A 168 22.69 20.31 23.55
N SER A 169 23.45 20.24 22.47
CA SER A 169 23.32 21.15 21.33
C SER A 169 23.23 20.37 20.02
N VAL A 170 22.51 20.96 19.07
CA VAL A 170 22.25 20.35 17.77
C VAL A 170 23.25 20.90 16.76
N SER A 171 24.08 20.04 16.18
CA SER A 171 24.96 20.42 15.07
C SER A 171 24.13 20.70 13.80
N PRO A 172 24.67 21.38 12.76
CA PRO A 172 23.94 21.59 11.51
C PRO A 172 23.41 20.27 10.88
N LEU A 173 24.22 19.21 10.95
CA LEU A 173 23.80 17.88 10.53
C LEU A 173 22.71 17.30 11.43
N GLY A 174 22.82 17.50 12.74
CA GLY A 174 21.77 17.13 13.70
C GLY A 174 20.45 17.82 13.39
N ALA A 175 20.48 19.12 13.08
CA ALA A 175 19.28 19.89 12.74
C ALA A 175 18.61 19.32 11.48
N PHE A 176 19.40 19.02 10.45
CA PHE A 176 18.89 18.33 9.26
C PHE A 176 18.22 16.99 9.60
N THR A 177 18.85 16.15 10.44
CA THR A 177 18.26 14.86 10.83
C THR A 177 16.97 15.01 11.63
N LEU A 178 16.84 16.04 12.47
CA LEU A 178 15.63 16.33 13.24
C LEU A 178 14.45 16.65 12.31
N PHE A 179 14.66 17.62 11.41
CA PHE A 179 13.62 18.00 10.45
C PHE A 179 13.31 16.88 9.48
N ALA A 180 14.31 16.12 9.02
CA ALA A 180 14.10 14.96 8.17
C ALA A 180 13.24 13.90 8.88
N ALA A 181 13.51 13.59 10.15
CA ALA A 181 12.71 12.64 10.92
C ALA A 181 11.26 13.12 11.08
N MET A 182 11.05 14.41 11.38
CA MET A 182 9.71 14.98 11.49
C MET A 182 8.95 14.93 10.16
N VAL A 183 9.58 15.35 9.06
CA VAL A 183 8.97 15.32 7.73
C VAL A 183 8.63 13.89 7.33
N LEU A 184 9.55 12.94 7.52
CA LEU A 184 9.32 11.53 7.21
C LEU A 184 8.20 10.93 8.08
N GLY A 185 8.14 11.27 9.37
CA GLY A 185 7.11 10.79 10.28
C GLY A 185 5.73 11.32 9.90
N VAL A 186 5.60 12.63 9.70
CA VAL A 186 4.35 13.28 9.29
C VAL A 186 3.91 12.78 7.91
N ALA A 187 4.81 12.79 6.91
CA ALA A 187 4.50 12.32 5.57
C ALA A 187 4.12 10.84 5.57
N GLY A 188 4.83 10.01 6.34
CA GLY A 188 4.53 8.60 6.47
C GLY A 188 3.11 8.36 7.01
N VAL A 189 2.73 9.01 8.11
CA VAL A 189 1.36 8.91 8.65
C VAL A 189 0.32 9.45 7.66
N SER A 190 0.59 10.57 6.99
CA SER A 190 -0.30 11.14 5.96
C SER A 190 -0.53 10.18 4.79
N ILE A 191 0.52 9.53 4.30
CA ILE A 191 0.43 8.56 3.19
C ILE A 191 -0.33 7.30 3.64
N LEU A 192 -0.10 6.81 4.87
CA LEU A 192 -0.87 5.70 5.44
C LEU A 192 -2.37 6.03 5.50
N ALA A 193 -2.70 7.20 6.04
CA ALA A 193 -4.08 7.69 6.14
C ALA A 193 -4.72 7.85 4.75
N LEU A 194 -3.97 8.39 3.79
CA LEU A 194 -4.42 8.53 2.40
C LEU A 194 -4.72 7.16 1.78
N GLY A 195 -3.81 6.18 1.93
CA GLY A 195 -4.00 4.82 1.44
C GLY A 195 -5.27 4.19 1.98
N MET A 196 -5.51 4.31 3.29
CA MET A 196 -6.74 3.81 3.91
C MET A 196 -7.99 4.54 3.42
N SER A 197 -7.95 5.87 3.27
CA SER A 197 -9.08 6.63 2.73
C SER A 197 -9.40 6.25 1.29
N PHE A 198 -8.39 5.98 0.46
CA PHE A 198 -8.60 5.56 -0.91
C PHE A 198 -9.32 4.20 -1.02
N ASN A 199 -9.16 3.32 -0.02
CA ASN A 199 -9.93 2.09 0.02
C ASN A 199 -11.44 2.36 0.07
N TYR A 200 -11.84 3.40 0.81
CA TYR A 200 -13.24 3.84 0.89
C TYR A 200 -13.72 4.42 -0.43
N PHE A 201 -12.89 5.21 -1.12
CA PHE A 201 -13.20 5.72 -2.45
C PHE A 201 -13.37 4.59 -3.47
N VAL A 202 -12.42 3.65 -3.55
CA VAL A 202 -12.52 2.53 -4.48
C VAL A 202 -13.76 1.69 -4.18
N ALA A 203 -14.05 1.42 -2.90
CA ALA A 203 -15.26 0.69 -2.50
C ALA A 203 -16.57 1.43 -2.82
N LEU A 204 -16.55 2.76 -2.96
CA LEU A 204 -17.73 3.55 -3.34
C LEU A 204 -18.05 3.41 -4.84
N PHE A 205 -17.01 3.29 -5.68
CA PHE A 205 -17.17 3.20 -7.14
C PHE A 205 -17.14 1.77 -7.69
N HIS A 206 -16.49 0.84 -6.99
CA HIS A 206 -16.46 -0.58 -7.34
C HIS A 206 -17.35 -1.37 -6.38
N LYS A 207 -18.41 -2.00 -6.91
CA LYS A 207 -19.34 -2.87 -6.16
C LYS A 207 -18.68 -4.11 -5.51
N SER A 208 -17.38 -4.29 -5.70
CA SER A 208 -16.59 -5.36 -5.08
C SER A 208 -15.80 -4.78 -3.90
N PRO A 209 -16.02 -5.26 -2.67
CA PRO A 209 -15.25 -4.78 -1.53
C PRO A 209 -13.77 -5.16 -1.72
N VAL A 210 -12.89 -4.17 -1.82
CA VAL A 210 -11.44 -4.38 -1.81
C VAL A 210 -11.05 -4.83 -0.40
N ARG A 211 -11.19 -6.14 -0.15
CA ARG A 211 -10.82 -6.80 1.11
C ARG A 211 -9.32 -7.14 1.16
N GLN A 212 -8.47 -6.30 0.58
CA GLN A 212 -7.03 -6.54 0.58
C GLN A 212 -6.37 -5.48 1.46
N GLY A 213 -6.11 -5.83 2.73
CA GLY A 213 -5.22 -5.04 3.57
C GLY A 213 -3.79 -5.01 3.02
N LEU A 214 -2.89 -4.31 3.71
CA LEU A 214 -1.45 -4.22 3.40
C LEU A 214 -0.81 -5.57 3.01
N TRP A 215 -1.23 -6.67 3.63
CA TRP A 215 -0.68 -8.01 3.39
C TRP A 215 -1.67 -8.98 2.74
N GLY A 216 -2.74 -8.49 2.12
CA GLY A 216 -3.78 -9.32 1.49
C GLY A 216 -4.78 -9.95 2.46
N ARG A 217 -4.50 -9.86 3.76
CA ARG A 217 -5.43 -10.13 4.85
C ARG A 217 -5.54 -8.86 5.72
N PRO A 218 -6.73 -8.56 6.28
CA PRO A 218 -6.84 -7.48 7.25
C PRO A 218 -5.99 -7.82 8.48
N LEU A 219 -5.02 -6.96 8.83
CA LEU A 219 -4.13 -7.13 9.99
C LEU A 219 -4.90 -7.15 11.32
N PHE A 220 -6.05 -6.47 11.38
CA PHE A 220 -6.90 -6.39 12.54
C PHE A 220 -8.32 -6.83 12.19
N LYS A 221 -8.94 -7.62 13.09
CA LYS A 221 -10.36 -8.01 12.96
C LYS A 221 -11.31 -6.80 13.03
N GLN A 222 -10.86 -5.73 13.67
CA GLN A 222 -11.56 -4.45 13.75
C GLN A 222 -10.91 -3.43 12.81
N ARG A 223 -11.75 -2.60 12.19
CA ARG A 223 -11.38 -1.47 11.33
C ARG A 223 -10.55 -0.45 12.12
N LEU A 224 -9.22 -0.43 11.91
CA LEU A 224 -8.27 0.45 12.60
C LEU A 224 -8.62 1.93 12.42
N ASP A 225 -9.17 2.26 11.25
CA ASP A 225 -9.70 3.58 10.88
C ASP A 225 -10.75 4.13 11.87
N ARG A 226 -11.53 3.28 12.55
CA ARG A 226 -12.47 3.76 13.59
C ARG A 226 -11.76 4.38 14.78
N HIS A 227 -10.53 3.96 15.06
CA HIS A 227 -9.73 4.45 16.18
C HIS A 227 -8.94 5.71 15.83
N PHE A 228 -8.89 6.12 14.56
CA PHE A 228 -8.10 7.28 14.12
C PHE A 228 -8.52 8.57 14.83
N GLY A 229 -9.81 8.74 15.14
CA GLY A 229 -10.30 9.90 15.89
C GLY A 229 -9.70 9.97 17.30
N TRP A 230 -9.85 8.91 18.10
CA TRP A 230 -9.30 8.88 19.46
C TRP A 230 -7.76 8.93 19.48
N MET A 231 -7.10 8.22 18.56
CA MET A 231 -5.64 8.31 18.40
C MET A 231 -5.21 9.73 18.03
N GLY A 232 -5.91 10.39 17.11
CA GLY A 232 -5.63 11.77 16.71
C GLY A 232 -5.76 12.76 17.87
N ILE A 233 -6.87 12.67 18.63
CA ILE A 233 -7.11 13.53 19.80
C ILE A 233 -6.06 13.32 20.89
N THR A 234 -5.73 12.07 21.21
CA THR A 234 -4.72 11.75 22.24
C THR A 234 -3.33 12.22 21.84
N VAL A 235 -2.90 11.95 20.60
CA VAL A 235 -1.60 12.40 20.09
C VAL A 235 -1.54 13.93 20.02
N PHE A 236 -2.62 14.59 19.60
CA PHE A 236 -2.69 16.06 19.60
C PHE A 236 -2.58 16.63 21.02
N ALA A 237 -3.33 16.08 21.98
CA ALA A 237 -3.26 16.51 23.38
C ALA A 237 -1.86 16.32 23.98
N LEU A 238 -1.16 15.24 23.65
CA LEU A 238 0.23 15.03 24.02
C LEU A 238 1.15 16.10 23.40
N GLY A 239 0.95 16.42 22.11
CA GLY A 239 1.69 17.48 21.41
C GLY A 239 1.52 18.86 22.07
N VAL A 240 0.28 19.22 22.41
CA VAL A 240 -0.05 20.47 23.14
C VAL A 240 0.55 20.46 24.55
N GLY A 241 0.44 19.35 25.27
CA GLY A 241 1.02 19.20 26.61
C GLY A 241 2.54 19.38 26.61
N LEU A 242 3.24 18.78 25.64
CA LEU A 242 4.68 18.98 25.46
C LEU A 242 5.01 20.43 25.08
N SER A 243 4.17 21.09 24.27
CA SER A 243 4.33 22.50 23.91
C SER A 243 4.29 23.39 25.15
N LEU A 244 3.26 23.21 25.98
CA LEU A 244 3.08 23.97 27.22
C LEU A 244 4.20 23.70 28.21
N THR A 245 4.63 22.44 28.34
CA THR A 245 5.76 22.07 29.19
C THR A 245 7.05 22.74 28.71
N SER A 246 7.30 22.75 27.40
CA SER A 246 8.47 23.42 26.81
C SER A 246 8.45 24.92 27.05
N LEU A 247 7.28 25.55 26.92
CA LEU A 247 7.08 26.97 27.20
C LEU A 247 7.35 27.28 28.67
N LEU A 248 6.80 26.50 29.60
CA LEU A 248 7.01 26.67 31.04
C LEU A 248 8.48 26.49 31.43
N LEU A 249 9.18 25.52 30.84
CA LEU A 249 10.61 25.33 31.07
C LEU A 249 11.44 26.50 30.54
N GLY A 250 11.11 27.01 29.34
CA GLY A 250 11.73 28.20 28.77
C GLY A 250 11.55 29.44 29.66
N LEU A 251 10.33 29.67 30.18
CA LEU A 251 10.03 30.76 31.12
C LEU A 251 10.77 30.61 32.47
N ARG A 252 11.13 29.38 32.86
CA ARG A 252 11.96 29.08 34.04
C ARG A 252 13.46 29.21 33.78
N GLY A 253 13.86 29.77 32.64
CA GLY A 253 15.26 30.05 32.31
C GLY A 253 16.01 28.89 31.66
N TRP A 254 15.32 27.85 31.19
CA TRP A 254 15.98 26.79 30.42
C TRP A 254 16.37 27.29 29.03
N GLU A 255 17.62 27.05 28.64
CA GLU A 255 18.09 27.40 27.31
C GLU A 255 17.31 26.65 26.22
N VAL A 256 16.97 27.36 25.14
CA VAL A 256 16.33 26.82 23.94
C VAL A 256 17.13 25.64 23.36
N SER A 257 18.46 25.70 23.48
CA SER A 257 19.40 24.64 23.10
C SER A 257 19.09 23.30 23.77
N ARG A 258 18.47 23.26 24.96
CA ARG A 258 18.14 22.02 25.67
C ARG A 258 16.74 21.49 25.33
N LEU A 259 15.89 22.35 24.76
CA LEU A 259 14.47 22.09 24.55
C LEU A 259 14.14 21.58 23.14
N TRP A 260 15.12 21.48 22.22
CA TRP A 260 14.89 21.09 20.81
C TRP A 260 14.07 19.81 20.64
N ILE A 261 14.31 18.78 21.47
CA ILE A 261 13.61 17.49 21.34
C ILE A 261 12.14 17.62 21.75
N TYR A 262 11.85 18.48 22.73
CA TYR A 262 10.50 18.74 23.18
C TYR A 262 9.73 19.57 22.14
N TYR A 263 10.37 20.57 21.53
CA TYR A 263 9.77 21.32 20.43
C TYR A 263 9.51 20.43 19.22
N LEU A 264 10.45 19.55 18.86
CA LEU A 264 10.27 18.61 17.75
C LEU A 264 9.13 17.63 18.02
N ALA A 265 9.12 16.99 19.20
CA ALA A 265 8.10 16.04 19.57
C ALA A 265 6.72 16.71 19.67
N SER A 266 6.65 17.90 20.26
CA SER A 266 5.42 18.69 20.35
C SER A 266 4.87 19.02 18.96
N ALA A 267 5.69 19.57 18.07
CA ALA A 267 5.27 19.92 16.72
C ALA A 267 4.85 18.68 15.92
N GLY A 268 5.65 17.61 15.96
CA GLY A 268 5.37 16.36 15.28
C GLY A 268 4.06 15.72 15.73
N PHE A 269 3.84 15.59 17.05
CA PHE A 269 2.60 15.03 17.59
C PHE A 269 1.40 15.92 17.32
N SER A 270 1.52 17.24 17.44
CA SER A 270 0.40 18.15 17.11
C SER A 270 -0.03 18.00 15.65
N ILE A 271 0.91 18.00 14.71
CA ILE A 271 0.60 17.86 13.28
C ILE A 271 0.02 16.48 12.97
N ILE A 272 0.63 15.40 13.48
CA ILE A 272 0.14 14.04 13.29
C ILE A 272 -1.28 13.88 13.88
N GLY A 273 -1.51 14.41 15.07
CA GLY A 273 -2.80 14.34 15.75
C GLY A 273 -3.91 15.04 14.96
N ILE A 274 -3.65 16.27 14.49
CA ILE A 274 -4.57 17.00 13.60
C ILE A 274 -4.82 16.21 12.32
N GLN A 275 -3.77 15.70 11.66
CA GLN A 275 -3.89 14.96 10.41
C GLN A 275 -4.74 13.69 10.57
N LEU A 276 -4.57 12.95 11.67
CA LEU A 276 -5.36 11.77 11.97
C LEU A 276 -6.83 12.12 12.23
N ALA A 277 -7.11 13.23 12.92
CA ALA A 277 -8.47 13.71 13.14
C ALA A 277 -9.16 14.08 11.81
N ILE A 278 -8.46 14.82 10.94
CA ILE A 278 -8.96 15.18 9.60
C ILE A 278 -9.24 13.91 8.78
N ALA A 279 -8.29 12.98 8.74
CA ALA A 279 -8.43 11.73 8.01
C ALA A 279 -9.60 10.88 8.55
N TRP A 280 -9.80 10.87 9.87
CA TRP A 280 -10.94 10.19 10.49
C TRP A 280 -12.27 10.80 10.06
N VAL A 281 -12.42 12.13 10.13
CA VAL A 281 -13.65 12.81 9.66
C VAL A 281 -13.92 12.49 8.20
N GLN A 282 -12.90 12.58 7.34
CA GLN A 282 -13.00 12.23 5.92
C GLN A 282 -13.49 10.78 5.74
N MET A 283 -12.90 9.82 6.44
CA MET A 283 -13.31 8.41 6.34
C MET A 283 -14.72 8.16 6.87
N GLN A 284 -15.16 8.84 7.94
CA GLN A 284 -16.54 8.74 8.44
C GLN A 284 -17.56 9.22 7.41
N VAL A 285 -17.29 10.35 6.76
CA VAL A 285 -18.14 10.88 5.68
C VAL A 285 -18.22 9.87 4.53
N LEU A 286 -17.08 9.30 4.10
CA LEU A 286 -17.05 8.32 3.01
C LEU A 286 -17.74 7.00 3.36
N ASP A 287 -17.57 6.47 4.58
CA ASP A 287 -18.24 5.23 5.02
C ASP A 287 -19.76 5.44 5.09
N THR A 288 -20.21 6.62 5.53
CA THR A 288 -21.64 7.00 5.55
C THR A 288 -22.21 7.06 4.13
N LEU A 289 -21.50 7.68 3.18
CA LEU A 289 -21.91 7.73 1.79
C LEU A 289 -21.97 6.34 1.14
N ARG A 290 -21.03 5.44 1.47
CA ARG A 290 -21.06 4.05 1.00
C ARG A 290 -22.32 3.33 1.47
N ILE A 291 -22.62 3.41 2.76
CA ILE A 291 -23.75 2.70 3.38
C ILE A 291 -25.09 3.28 2.92
N ARG A 292 -25.17 4.59 2.65
CA ARG A 292 -26.42 5.23 2.21
C ARG A 292 -27.01 4.56 0.95
N HIS A 293 -26.18 4.21 -0.03
CA HIS A 293 -26.66 3.55 -1.24
C HIS A 293 -27.19 2.13 -0.97
N GLU A 294 -26.55 1.40 -0.04
CA GLU A 294 -27.02 0.09 0.40
C GLU A 294 -28.34 0.20 1.15
N LEU A 295 -28.44 1.12 2.12
CA LEU A 295 -29.67 1.34 2.90
C LEU A 295 -30.84 1.80 2.03
N VAL A 296 -30.62 2.74 1.09
CA VAL A 296 -31.68 3.16 0.16
C VAL A 296 -32.11 2.00 -0.73
N ALA A 297 -31.19 1.16 -1.20
CA ALA A 297 -31.55 -0.03 -1.97
C ALA A 297 -32.37 -1.02 -1.12
N GLU A 298 -32.02 -1.22 0.15
CA GLU A 298 -32.76 -2.08 1.07
C GLU A 298 -34.15 -1.54 1.43
N ASP A 299 -34.27 -0.23 1.68
CA ASP A 299 -35.55 0.44 1.97
C ASP A 299 -36.48 0.40 0.75
N MET A 300 -35.95 0.63 -0.46
CA MET A 300 -36.70 0.58 -1.71
C MET A 300 -37.11 -0.85 -2.11
N LEU A 301 -36.37 -1.86 -1.64
CA LEU A 301 -36.71 -3.28 -1.79
C LEU A 301 -37.68 -3.78 -0.71
N GLY A 302 -38.04 -2.94 0.27
CA GLY A 302 -39.00 -3.26 1.33
C GLY A 302 -38.55 -4.39 2.24
N LYS A 303 -37.66 -4.12 3.20
CA LYS A 303 -37.36 -5.08 4.27
C LYS A 303 -38.39 -5.02 5.40
N GLU A 304 -39.13 -6.11 5.57
CA GLU A 304 -39.81 -6.44 6.83
C GLU A 304 -38.80 -6.36 7.98
N HIS A 305 -39.10 -5.52 8.97
CA HIS A 305 -38.22 -5.29 10.11
C HIS A 305 -38.17 -6.53 11.01
N ALA A 306 -37.05 -7.26 10.98
CA ALA A 306 -36.61 -8.02 12.15
C ALA A 306 -35.82 -7.06 13.07
N PRO A 307 -36.14 -6.96 14.36
CA PRO A 307 -35.52 -5.96 15.23
C PRO A 307 -34.03 -6.26 15.41
N VAL A 308 -33.21 -5.28 15.05
CA VAL A 308 -31.78 -5.25 15.36
C VAL A 308 -31.65 -5.25 16.88
N ARG A 309 -31.24 -6.39 17.47
CA ARG A 309 -30.83 -6.44 18.88
C ARG A 309 -29.64 -5.51 19.07
N GLY A 310 -29.91 -4.32 19.58
CA GLY A 310 -28.90 -3.37 20.02
C GLY A 310 -27.97 -4.02 21.05
N HIS A 311 -26.67 -4.00 20.76
CA HIS A 311 -25.62 -4.22 21.75
C HIS A 311 -25.53 -2.99 22.65
N MET A 312 -26.45 -2.90 23.62
CA MET A 312 -26.38 -1.99 24.77
C MET A 312 -27.08 -2.64 25.97
N ALA A 313 -26.31 -3.29 26.84
CA ALA A 313 -26.51 -3.47 28.29
C ALA A 313 -25.37 -4.39 28.76
N GLY A 314 -24.50 -4.02 29.69
CA GLY A 314 -24.85 -3.45 30.99
C GLY A 314 -25.09 -4.60 31.97
N LYS A 315 -24.05 -4.90 32.77
CA LYS A 315 -23.99 -5.72 34.00
C LYS A 315 -25.29 -6.40 34.46
N ALA A 316 -25.24 -7.73 34.64
CA ALA A 316 -26.04 -8.44 35.64
C ALA A 316 -25.17 -9.48 36.35
N ALA A 317 -25.19 -9.44 37.69
CA ALA A 317 -24.45 -10.30 38.62
C ALA A 317 -24.95 -11.76 38.60
N PRO A 318 -24.16 -12.74 39.07
CA PRO A 318 -24.60 -14.12 39.13
C PRO A 318 -25.50 -14.35 40.35
N ALA A 319 -26.71 -14.85 40.12
CA ALA A 319 -27.57 -15.38 41.17
C ALA A 319 -27.09 -16.78 41.57
N THR A 320 -27.06 -16.99 42.87
CA THR A 320 -26.67 -18.18 43.60
C THR A 320 -27.58 -19.38 43.34
N ALA A 321 -26.98 -20.55 43.21
CA ALA A 321 -27.68 -21.83 43.20
C ALA A 321 -28.02 -22.27 44.64
N LYS A 322 -29.29 -22.62 44.85
CA LYS A 322 -29.75 -23.66 45.77
C LYS A 322 -30.78 -24.49 45.02
#